data_AF-A0A536KAW4-F1
#
_entry.id   AF-A0A536KAW4-F1
#
_cell.length_a   1.000
_cell.length_b   1.000
_cell.length_c   1.000
_cell.angle_alpha   90.00
_cell.angle_beta   90.00
_cell.angle_gamma   90.00
#
_symmetry.space_group_name_H-M   'P 1'
#
loop_
_entity.id
_entity.type
_entity.pdbx_description
1 polymer ?
#
loop_
_entity_poly.entity_id
_entity_poly.type
_entity_poly.pdbx_seq_one_letter_code
_entity_poly.pdbx_strand_id
1 'polypeptide(L)'
;MGKRRVQTKQVRRQVRQVKPKVPAQASPAQQKRQRERYVQSGGMLQGYSPEFVQRLGLYAAGTAIGCILIGALVALLLPYGLPVKVVAAVAWLVPIVFLASFIIPGWRLARKDRRQEPRLVQGQLMGASNMSTSLGLGMLMVQTRGGAEQYLVDPAKLNKVPGNQVPVVLTVSPNLRYVKSVGVMGQRMVPRAEPPVPDVVKRLRVLPLLTPAALAVAVILGDDVTALLPIRPDLVHTILAAVIGLVLGLAVYGLSFLFQRRLYAEVQKLVPGGL
;
A
#
# COMPACT_ATOMS: atom_id res chain seq x y z
N MET A 1 26.32 -33.18 -44.40
CA MET A 1 26.33 -32.71 -42.99
C MET A 1 26.40 -31.17 -42.81
N GLY A 2 25.88 -30.33 -43.73
CA GLY A 2 26.06 -28.86 -43.66
C GLY A 2 24.87 -28.03 -43.10
N LYS A 3 23.64 -28.54 -43.12
CA LYS A 3 22.44 -27.71 -42.84
C LYS A 3 22.11 -27.54 -41.35
N ARG A 4 22.50 -28.48 -40.48
CA ARG A 4 22.21 -28.41 -39.02
C ARG A 4 23.03 -27.37 -38.26
N ARG A 5 24.27 -27.08 -38.67
CA ARG A 5 25.17 -26.12 -37.98
C ARG A 5 24.81 -24.65 -38.23
N VAL A 6 24.20 -24.34 -39.39
CA VAL A 6 23.81 -22.96 -39.73
C VAL A 6 22.56 -22.53 -38.97
N GLN A 7 21.56 -23.41 -38.85
CA GLN A 7 20.36 -23.15 -38.05
C GLN A 7 20.68 -22.96 -36.56
N THR A 8 21.59 -23.76 -35.98
CA THR A 8 21.98 -23.58 -34.56
C THR A 8 22.73 -22.28 -34.31
N LYS A 9 23.56 -21.80 -35.26
CA LYS A 9 24.23 -20.49 -35.15
C LYS A 9 23.26 -19.32 -35.32
N GLN A 10 22.25 -19.43 -36.19
CA GLN A 10 21.20 -18.41 -36.34
C GLN A 10 20.31 -18.34 -35.09
N VAL A 11 19.91 -19.48 -34.52
CA VAL A 11 19.14 -19.52 -33.26
C VAL A 11 19.95 -18.96 -32.09
N ARG A 12 21.24 -19.28 -31.97
CA ARG A 12 22.11 -18.68 -30.93
C ARG A 12 22.29 -17.16 -31.07
N ARG A 13 22.24 -16.60 -32.28
CA ARG A 13 22.30 -15.14 -32.50
C ARG A 13 20.97 -14.45 -32.19
N GLN A 14 19.84 -15.10 -32.45
CA GLN A 14 18.51 -14.55 -32.14
C GLN A 14 18.21 -14.57 -30.63
N VAL A 15 18.74 -15.57 -29.90
CA VAL A 15 18.59 -15.67 -28.43
C VAL A 15 19.48 -14.66 -27.69
N ARG A 16 20.55 -14.13 -28.31
CA ARG A 16 21.50 -13.20 -27.67
C ARG A 16 21.12 -11.71 -27.81
N GLN A 17 19.97 -11.39 -28.40
CA GLN A 17 19.52 -10.00 -28.60
C GLN A 17 18.14 -9.69 -28.01
N VAL A 18 17.60 -10.54 -27.14
CA VAL A 18 16.55 -10.08 -26.22
C VAL A 18 17.25 -9.36 -25.07
N LYS A 19 17.76 -8.16 -25.35
CA LYS A 19 18.04 -7.20 -24.28
C LYS A 19 16.74 -7.09 -23.48
N PRO A 20 16.73 -7.35 -22.16
CA PRO A 20 15.57 -7.06 -21.34
C PRO A 20 15.21 -5.61 -21.65
N LYS A 21 14.01 -5.40 -22.21
CA LYS A 21 13.52 -4.06 -22.43
C LYS A 21 13.31 -3.51 -21.03
N VAL A 22 14.32 -2.79 -20.54
CA VAL A 22 14.27 -2.08 -19.27
C VAL A 22 12.94 -1.34 -19.31
N PRO A 23 12.01 -1.60 -18.37
CA PRO A 23 10.74 -0.90 -18.37
C PRO A 23 11.08 0.58 -18.33
N ALA A 24 10.75 1.29 -19.41
CA ALA A 24 11.02 2.72 -19.50
C ALA A 24 10.44 3.36 -18.25
N GLN A 25 11.25 4.16 -17.54
CA GLN A 25 10.78 4.90 -16.38
C GLN A 25 9.49 5.61 -16.77
N ALA A 26 8.40 5.24 -16.10
CA ALA A 26 7.08 5.73 -16.45
C ALA A 26 7.12 7.25 -16.46
N SER A 27 6.68 7.86 -17.57
CA SER A 27 6.62 9.32 -17.67
C SER A 27 5.75 9.88 -16.54
N PRO A 28 5.96 11.12 -16.07
CA PRO A 28 5.18 11.69 -14.97
C PRO A 28 3.66 11.63 -15.25
N ALA A 29 3.23 11.75 -16.51
CA ALA A 29 1.84 11.56 -16.91
C ALA A 29 1.36 10.10 -16.77
N GLN A 30 2.21 9.11 -17.09
CA GLN A 30 1.92 7.70 -16.86
C GLN A 30 1.89 7.36 -15.36
N GLN A 31 2.77 7.95 -14.54
CA GLN A 31 2.75 7.80 -13.09
C GLN A 31 1.48 8.38 -12.47
N LYS A 32 1.03 9.56 -12.94
CA LYS A 32 -0.23 10.15 -12.48
C LYS A 32 -1.42 9.24 -12.79
N ARG A 33 -1.51 8.74 -14.03
CA ARG A 33 -2.55 7.78 -14.42
C ARG A 33 -2.48 6.47 -13.64
N GLN A 34 -1.28 5.98 -13.31
CA GLN A 34 -1.11 4.81 -12.45
C GLN A 34 -1.59 5.08 -11.02
N ARG A 35 -1.27 6.24 -10.45
CA ARG A 35 -1.74 6.66 -9.12
C ARG A 35 -3.26 6.80 -9.08
N GLU A 36 -3.85 7.40 -10.10
CA GLU A 36 -5.31 7.52 -10.22
C GLU A 36 -5.97 6.15 -10.30
N ARG A 37 -5.44 5.24 -11.13
CA ARG A 37 -5.94 3.85 -11.21
C ARG A 37 -5.80 3.11 -9.88
N TYR A 38 -4.70 3.32 -9.17
CA TYR A 38 -4.46 2.73 -7.85
C TYR A 38 -5.47 3.24 -6.80
N VAL A 39 -5.73 4.54 -6.76
CA VAL A 39 -6.74 5.11 -5.85
C VAL A 39 -8.15 4.64 -6.23
N GLN A 40 -8.44 4.56 -7.54
CA GLN A 40 -9.72 4.06 -8.06
C GLN A 40 -9.93 2.57 -7.75
N SER A 41 -8.88 1.76 -7.65
CA SER A 41 -8.96 0.35 -7.26
C SER A 41 -8.98 0.13 -5.74
N GLY A 42 -9.07 1.19 -4.94
CA GLY A 42 -9.16 1.14 -3.47
C GLY A 42 -7.85 1.33 -2.74
N GLY A 43 -6.79 1.74 -3.46
CA GLY A 43 -5.49 2.05 -2.91
C GLY A 43 -4.90 0.88 -2.12
N MET A 44 -4.49 1.15 -0.89
CA MET A 44 -3.89 0.14 -0.01
C MET A 44 -4.86 -0.97 0.42
N LEU A 45 -6.16 -0.75 0.27
CA LEU A 45 -7.21 -1.68 0.65
C LEU A 45 -7.66 -2.57 -0.53
N GLN A 46 -7.01 -2.43 -1.68
CA GLN A 46 -7.23 -3.33 -2.81
C GLN A 46 -6.87 -4.77 -2.43
N GLY A 47 -7.74 -5.71 -2.81
CA GLY A 47 -7.57 -7.14 -2.54
C GLY A 47 -8.06 -7.63 -1.18
N TYR A 48 -8.47 -6.73 -0.28
CA TYR A 48 -9.06 -7.11 1.00
C TYR A 48 -10.55 -7.41 0.87
N SER A 49 -11.07 -8.24 1.78
CA SER A 49 -12.50 -8.55 1.78
C SER A 49 -13.35 -7.29 2.07
N PRO A 50 -14.48 -7.11 1.37
CA PRO A 50 -15.37 -5.98 1.62
C PRO A 50 -15.82 -5.87 3.08
N GLU A 51 -16.01 -7.00 3.77
CA GLU A 51 -16.37 -7.04 5.19
C GLU A 51 -15.26 -6.50 6.09
N PHE A 52 -14.01 -6.87 5.83
CA PHE A 52 -12.86 -6.39 6.58
C PHE A 52 -12.67 -4.88 6.40
N VAL A 53 -12.74 -4.40 5.16
CA VAL A 53 -12.64 -2.97 4.84
C VAL A 53 -13.75 -2.16 5.54
N GLN A 54 -14.95 -2.74 5.66
CA GLN A 54 -16.05 -2.07 6.35
C GLN A 54 -15.84 -2.00 7.86
N ARG A 55 -15.35 -3.07 8.49
CA ARG A 55 -14.98 -3.07 9.93
C ARG A 55 -13.84 -2.09 10.19
N LEU A 56 -12.83 -2.06 9.33
CA LEU A 56 -11.74 -1.09 9.41
C LEU A 56 -12.26 0.35 9.31
N GLY A 57 -13.22 0.61 8.41
CA GLY A 57 -13.91 1.90 8.32
C GLY A 57 -14.64 2.29 9.61
N LEU A 58 -15.24 1.34 10.32
CA LEU A 58 -15.89 1.59 11.62
C LEU A 58 -14.87 1.88 12.73
N TYR A 59 -13.79 1.10 12.83
CA TYR A 59 -12.72 1.37 13.80
C TYR A 59 -12.05 2.72 13.53
N ALA A 60 -11.88 3.06 12.26
CA ALA A 60 -11.37 4.36 11.85
C ALA A 60 -12.31 5.51 12.25
N ALA A 61 -13.62 5.35 12.05
CA ALA A 61 -14.60 6.33 12.51
C ALA A 61 -14.57 6.50 14.04
N GLY A 62 -14.47 5.40 14.79
CA GLY A 62 -14.31 5.44 16.25
C GLY A 62 -13.04 6.18 16.67
N THR A 63 -11.92 5.94 15.98
CA THR A 63 -10.65 6.63 16.24
C THR A 63 -10.76 8.13 15.94
N ALA A 64 -11.43 8.50 14.84
CA ALA A 64 -11.66 9.89 14.49
C ALA A 64 -12.52 10.61 15.54
N ILE A 65 -13.58 9.97 16.04
CA ILE A 65 -14.39 10.49 17.15
C ILE A 65 -13.53 10.67 18.41
N GLY A 66 -12.70 9.68 18.74
CA GLY A 66 -11.75 9.79 19.86
C GLY A 66 -10.80 10.98 19.71
N CYS A 67 -10.25 11.21 18.52
CA CYS A 67 -9.40 12.37 18.24
C CYS A 67 -10.15 13.69 18.44
N ILE A 68 -11.41 13.78 18.00
CA ILE A 68 -12.25 14.97 18.19
C ILE A 68 -12.53 15.21 19.68
N LEU A 69 -12.87 14.16 20.44
CA LEU A 69 -13.14 14.28 21.87
C LEU A 69 -11.90 14.72 22.65
N ILE A 70 -10.72 14.19 22.32
CA ILE A 70 -9.47 14.61 22.94
C ILE A 70 -9.13 16.05 22.56
N GLY A 71 -9.23 16.42 21.28
CA GLY A 71 -9.02 17.81 20.84
C GLY A 71 -9.97 18.80 21.53
N ALA A 72 -11.24 18.41 21.74
CA ALA A 72 -12.21 19.20 22.50
C ALA A 72 -11.86 19.30 23.99
N LEU A 73 -11.38 18.20 24.59
CA LEU A 73 -10.94 18.18 25.98
C LEU A 73 -9.72 19.09 26.19
N VAL A 74 -8.74 19.05 25.28
CA VAL A 74 -7.56 19.93 25.27
C VAL A 74 -8.00 21.39 25.17
N ALA A 75 -8.93 21.72 24.26
CA ALA A 75 -9.47 23.07 24.14
C ALA A 75 -10.18 23.55 25.43
N LEU A 76 -10.92 22.66 26.11
CA LEU A 76 -11.67 22.98 27.32
C LEU A 76 -10.76 23.15 28.54
N LEU A 77 -9.81 22.24 28.75
CA LEU A 77 -9.00 22.14 29.97
C LEU A 77 -7.76 23.04 29.99
N LEU A 78 -7.25 23.51 28.85
CA LEU A 78 -6.07 24.38 28.84
C LEU A 78 -6.37 25.74 29.50
N PRO A 79 -5.62 26.18 30.52
CA PRO A 79 -5.85 27.47 31.19
C PRO A 79 -5.20 28.67 30.45
N TYR A 80 -4.98 28.56 29.14
CA TYR A 80 -4.32 29.57 28.30
C TYR A 80 -5.30 30.28 27.37
N GLY A 81 -4.85 31.37 26.73
CA GLY A 81 -5.66 32.16 25.80
C GLY A 81 -6.29 31.34 24.66
N LEU A 82 -7.43 31.83 24.16
CA LEU A 82 -8.13 31.27 22.99
C LEU A 82 -7.23 30.87 21.80
N PRO A 83 -6.19 31.64 21.40
CA PRO A 83 -5.36 31.26 20.25
C PRO A 83 -4.59 29.95 20.43
N VAL A 84 -4.03 29.68 21.62
CA VAL A 84 -3.29 28.43 21.90
C VAL A 84 -4.24 27.23 21.90
N LYS A 85 -5.45 27.40 22.46
CA LYS A 85 -6.49 26.35 22.46
C LYS A 85 -6.91 25.95 21.04
N VAL A 86 -7.01 26.92 20.13
CA VAL A 86 -7.39 26.66 18.73
C VAL A 86 -6.30 25.89 18.00
N VAL A 87 -5.02 26.28 18.14
CA VAL A 87 -3.90 25.58 17.50
C VAL A 87 -3.81 24.13 18.00
N ALA A 88 -3.84 23.93 19.32
CA ALA A 88 -3.84 22.63 19.96
C ALA A 88 -5.01 21.74 19.47
N ALA A 89 -6.22 22.29 19.38
CA ALA A 89 -7.37 21.54 18.87
C ALA A 89 -7.25 21.19 17.38
N VAL A 90 -6.64 22.06 16.57
CA VAL A 90 -6.46 21.83 15.13
C VAL A 90 -5.42 20.75 14.85
N ALA A 91 -4.38 20.59 15.68
CA ALA A 91 -3.41 19.50 15.52
C ALA A 91 -4.07 18.10 15.57
N TRP A 92 -5.14 17.95 16.34
CA TRP A 92 -5.93 16.70 16.41
C TRP A 92 -6.75 16.40 15.14
N LEU A 93 -6.85 17.35 14.20
CA LEU A 93 -7.42 17.09 12.87
C LEU A 93 -6.43 16.35 11.95
N VAL A 94 -5.12 16.48 12.18
CA VAL A 94 -4.08 15.89 11.32
C VAL A 94 -4.21 14.36 11.19
N PRO A 95 -4.33 13.57 12.28
CA PRO A 95 -4.58 12.13 12.18
C PRO A 95 -5.88 11.80 11.45
N ILE A 96 -6.93 12.60 11.65
CA ILE A 96 -8.25 12.39 11.03
C ILE A 96 -8.13 12.50 9.50
N VAL A 97 -7.44 13.54 9.01
CA VAL A 97 -7.21 13.76 7.58
C VAL A 97 -6.41 12.62 6.96
N PHE A 98 -5.37 12.13 7.63
CA PHE A 98 -4.60 10.97 7.15
C PHE A 98 -5.47 9.72 7.09
N LEU A 99 -6.15 9.39 8.18
CA LEU A 99 -7.00 8.21 8.29
C LEU A 99 -8.10 8.21 7.22
N ALA A 100 -8.75 9.37 7.04
CA ALA A 100 -9.74 9.60 6.00
C ALA A 100 -9.17 9.36 4.59
N SER A 101 -7.96 9.88 4.32
CA SER A 101 -7.31 9.76 3.00
C SER A 101 -7.00 8.32 2.62
N PHE A 102 -6.63 7.47 3.58
CA PHE A 102 -6.32 6.05 3.32
C PHE A 102 -7.56 5.15 3.24
N ILE A 103 -8.59 5.42 4.05
CA ILE A 103 -9.68 4.47 4.29
C ILE A 103 -10.93 4.79 3.46
N ILE A 104 -11.26 6.07 3.25
CA ILE A 104 -12.49 6.47 2.53
C ILE A 104 -12.56 5.90 1.11
N PRO A 105 -11.49 5.93 0.29
CA PRO A 105 -11.54 5.38 -1.08
C PRO A 105 -11.91 3.89 -1.09
N GLY A 106 -11.24 3.08 -0.24
CA GLY A 106 -11.52 1.65 -0.13
C GLY A 106 -12.90 1.36 0.44
N TRP A 107 -13.35 2.12 1.43
CA TRP A 107 -14.67 1.96 2.05
C TRP A 107 -15.83 2.25 1.10
N ARG A 108 -15.70 3.28 0.26
CA ARG A 108 -16.69 3.58 -0.79
C ARG A 108 -16.81 2.44 -1.80
N LEU A 109 -15.69 1.83 -2.19
CA LEU A 109 -15.68 0.70 -3.13
C LEU A 109 -16.20 -0.58 -2.47
N ALA A 110 -15.90 -0.84 -1.20
CA ALA A 110 -16.45 -1.96 -0.43
C ALA A 110 -17.98 -1.94 -0.39
N ARG A 111 -18.58 -0.75 -0.20
CA ARG A 111 -20.03 -0.57 -0.23
C ARG A 111 -20.64 -0.86 -1.61
N LYS A 112 -19.93 -0.50 -2.69
CA LYS A 112 -20.36 -0.80 -4.06
C LYS A 112 -20.27 -2.30 -4.36
N ASP A 113 -19.19 -2.95 -3.95
CA ASP A 113 -18.96 -4.39 -4.16
C ASP A 113 -20.00 -5.28 -3.47
N ARG A 114 -20.58 -4.84 -2.35
CA ARG A 114 -21.68 -5.58 -1.70
C ARG A 114 -22.96 -5.64 -2.53
N ARG A 115 -23.17 -4.67 -3.42
CA ARG A 115 -24.38 -4.56 -4.25
C ARG A 115 -24.21 -5.18 -5.63
N GLN A 116 -23.00 -5.65 -5.97
CA GLN A 116 -22.68 -6.17 -7.29
C GLN A 116 -22.34 -7.66 -7.21
N GLU A 117 -22.74 -8.39 -8.24
CA GLU A 117 -22.40 -9.80 -8.35
C GLU A 117 -20.89 -9.99 -8.61
N PRO A 118 -20.29 -11.04 -8.03
CA PRO A 118 -18.88 -11.31 -8.24
C PRO A 118 -18.63 -11.75 -9.69
N ARG A 119 -17.56 -11.21 -10.28
CA ARG A 119 -17.14 -11.53 -11.65
C ARG A 119 -16.32 -12.82 -11.65
N LEU A 120 -16.63 -13.71 -12.59
CA LEU A 120 -15.82 -14.89 -12.88
C LEU A 120 -14.72 -14.53 -13.89
N VAL A 121 -13.47 -14.77 -13.50
CA VAL A 121 -12.30 -14.56 -14.34
C VAL A 121 -11.63 -15.91 -14.57
N GLN A 122 -11.61 -16.34 -15.82
CA GLN A 122 -10.99 -17.60 -16.23
C GLN A 122 -9.73 -17.30 -17.05
N GLY A 123 -8.63 -18.00 -16.74
CA GLY A 123 -7.40 -17.86 -17.50
C GLY A 123 -6.31 -18.82 -17.06
N GLN A 124 -5.15 -18.70 -17.68
CA GLN A 124 -3.98 -19.53 -17.37
C GLN A 124 -3.15 -18.88 -16.27
N LEU A 125 -2.76 -19.65 -15.25
CA LEU A 125 -1.84 -19.15 -14.22
C LEU A 125 -0.46 -18.89 -14.83
N MET A 126 0.00 -17.63 -14.79
CA MET A 126 1.35 -17.26 -15.20
C MET A 126 2.34 -17.32 -14.04
N GLY A 127 1.85 -17.04 -12.84
CA GLY A 127 2.64 -17.05 -11.62
C GLY A 127 1.79 -16.72 -10.42
N ALA A 128 2.19 -17.21 -9.26
CA ALA A 128 1.67 -16.76 -7.99
C ALA A 128 2.86 -16.27 -7.16
N SER A 129 2.64 -15.47 -6.13
CA SER A 129 3.62 -15.12 -5.09
C SER A 129 2.91 -14.88 -3.77
N ASN A 130 3.43 -15.41 -2.67
CA ASN A 130 2.88 -15.09 -1.33
C ASN A 130 3.19 -13.65 -0.92
N MET A 131 3.98 -12.94 -1.75
CA MET A 131 4.28 -11.53 -1.63
C MET A 131 3.45 -10.69 -2.59
N SER A 132 2.90 -9.61 -2.08
CA SER A 132 2.26 -8.55 -2.86
C SER A 132 2.51 -7.16 -2.25
N THR A 133 2.16 -6.13 -3.01
CA THR A 133 2.25 -4.72 -2.60
C THR A 133 1.33 -4.37 -1.43
N SER A 134 0.21 -5.09 -1.26
CA SER A 134 -0.75 -4.87 -0.16
C SER A 134 -0.38 -5.75 1.03
N LEU A 135 -0.36 -5.21 2.26
CA LEU A 135 -0.04 -5.97 3.49
C LEU A 135 -0.87 -7.26 3.63
N GLY A 136 -0.28 -8.34 4.17
CA GLY A 136 -0.98 -9.61 4.40
C GLY A 136 -1.47 -10.40 3.18
N LEU A 137 -1.46 -9.84 1.97
CA LEU A 137 -1.92 -10.51 0.73
C LEU A 137 -0.74 -11.02 -0.09
N GLY A 138 -0.94 -12.11 -0.82
CA GLY A 138 -0.08 -12.51 -1.94
C GLY A 138 -0.65 -12.04 -3.29
N MET A 139 0.05 -12.33 -4.36
CA MET A 139 -0.26 -11.95 -5.73
C MET A 139 -0.47 -13.20 -6.58
N LEU A 140 -1.41 -13.13 -7.51
CA LEU A 140 -1.69 -14.16 -8.48
C LEU A 140 -1.83 -13.52 -9.85
N MET A 141 -0.99 -13.92 -10.79
CA MET A 141 -0.94 -13.43 -12.16
C MET A 141 -1.63 -14.45 -13.06
N VAL A 142 -2.71 -14.01 -13.73
CA VAL A 142 -3.49 -14.83 -14.66
C VAL A 142 -3.44 -14.21 -16.04
N GLN A 143 -3.13 -15.02 -17.04
CA GLN A 143 -3.32 -14.67 -18.44
C GLN A 143 -4.77 -14.95 -18.83
N THR A 144 -5.56 -13.89 -18.96
CA THR A 144 -6.92 -13.96 -19.50
C THR A 144 -6.91 -13.67 -20.99
N ARG A 145 -8.07 -13.82 -21.66
CA ARG A 145 -8.24 -13.42 -23.07
C ARG A 145 -7.96 -11.92 -23.31
N GLY A 146 -8.10 -11.08 -22.27
CA GLY A 146 -7.85 -9.64 -22.32
C GLY A 146 -6.41 -9.23 -21.98
N GLY A 147 -5.52 -10.19 -21.66
CA GLY A 147 -4.13 -9.93 -21.28
C GLY A 147 -3.77 -10.48 -19.89
N ALA A 148 -2.56 -10.17 -19.44
CA ALA A 148 -2.07 -10.57 -18.12
C ALA A 148 -2.66 -9.66 -17.02
N GLU A 149 -3.48 -10.24 -16.14
CA GLU A 149 -4.09 -9.55 -15.01
C GLU A 149 -3.44 -10.01 -13.69
N GLN A 150 -3.23 -9.06 -12.79
CA GLN A 150 -2.69 -9.31 -11.45
C GLN A 150 -3.80 -9.16 -10.40
N TYR A 151 -3.96 -10.18 -9.57
CA TYR A 151 -4.91 -10.23 -8.46
C TYR A 151 -4.18 -10.36 -7.14
N LEU A 152 -4.73 -9.73 -6.11
CA LEU A 152 -4.25 -9.83 -4.75
C LEU A 152 -5.09 -10.87 -4.01
N VAL A 153 -4.44 -11.88 -3.44
CA VAL A 153 -5.09 -13.09 -2.94
C VAL A 153 -4.57 -13.40 -1.54
N ASP A 154 -5.48 -13.85 -0.67
CA ASP A 154 -5.12 -14.35 0.66
C ASP A 154 -4.12 -15.53 0.54
N PRO A 155 -2.99 -15.53 1.28
CA PRO A 155 -2.03 -16.63 1.32
C PRO A 155 -2.67 -18.02 1.51
N ALA A 156 -3.72 -18.13 2.32
CA ALA A 156 -4.43 -19.39 2.54
C ALA A 156 -5.06 -19.95 1.24
N LYS A 157 -5.45 -19.08 0.32
CA LYS A 157 -6.01 -19.45 -1.00
C LYS A 157 -4.90 -19.71 -2.02
N LEU A 158 -3.73 -19.11 -1.86
CA LEU A 158 -2.55 -19.35 -2.71
C LEU A 158 -1.95 -20.73 -2.47
N ASN A 159 -2.05 -21.28 -1.26
CA ASN A 159 -1.61 -22.65 -0.97
C ASN A 159 -2.35 -23.71 -1.81
N LYS A 160 -3.54 -23.38 -2.32
CA LYS A 160 -4.32 -24.26 -3.20
C LYS A 160 -3.89 -24.18 -4.66
N VAL A 161 -3.03 -23.21 -5.01
CA VAL A 161 -2.62 -22.92 -6.38
C VAL A 161 -1.30 -23.64 -6.68
N PRO A 162 -1.25 -24.50 -7.71
CA PRO A 162 -0.04 -25.23 -8.06
C PRO A 162 1.03 -24.28 -8.60
N GLY A 163 2.32 -24.66 -8.44
CA GLY A 163 3.44 -23.92 -9.03
C GLY A 163 3.59 -24.07 -10.55
N ASN A 164 2.66 -24.74 -11.23
CA ASN A 164 2.69 -25.01 -12.67
C ASN A 164 1.68 -24.13 -13.43
N GLN A 165 1.84 -23.99 -14.74
CA GLN A 165 0.87 -23.31 -15.60
C GLN A 165 -0.41 -24.15 -15.71
N VAL A 166 -1.43 -23.77 -14.95
CA VAL A 166 -2.72 -24.48 -14.87
C VAL A 166 -3.84 -23.47 -15.11
N PRO A 167 -4.93 -23.86 -15.79
CA PRO A 167 -6.08 -22.98 -15.90
C PRO A 167 -6.75 -22.82 -14.54
N VAL A 168 -7.03 -21.56 -14.18
CA VAL A 168 -7.59 -21.16 -12.90
C VAL A 168 -8.85 -20.35 -13.16
N VAL A 169 -9.88 -20.60 -12.35
CA VAL A 169 -11.10 -19.81 -12.27
C VAL A 169 -11.09 -19.04 -10.96
N LEU A 170 -11.16 -17.71 -11.07
CA LEU A 170 -11.22 -16.81 -9.94
C LEU A 170 -12.61 -16.19 -9.86
N THR A 171 -13.19 -16.20 -8.68
CA THR A 171 -14.40 -15.42 -8.38
C THR A 171 -13.96 -14.14 -7.68
N VAL A 172 -14.10 -12.99 -8.34
CA VAL A 172 -13.50 -11.72 -7.92
C VAL A 172 -14.56 -10.63 -7.73
N SER A 173 -14.38 -9.77 -6.72
CA SER A 173 -15.21 -8.57 -6.58
C SER A 173 -14.84 -7.51 -7.64
N PRO A 174 -15.82 -6.82 -8.24
CA PRO A 174 -15.57 -5.95 -9.38
C PRO A 174 -14.70 -4.72 -9.07
N ASN A 175 -14.84 -4.10 -7.89
CA ASN A 175 -14.14 -2.84 -7.57
C ASN A 175 -12.87 -3.07 -6.75
N LEU A 176 -12.96 -3.72 -5.58
CA LEU A 176 -11.80 -3.99 -4.72
C LEU A 176 -10.88 -5.10 -5.25
N ARG A 177 -11.30 -5.81 -6.31
CA ARG A 177 -10.60 -6.96 -6.88
C ARG A 177 -10.28 -8.03 -5.84
N TYR A 178 -11.16 -8.18 -4.84
CA TYR A 178 -11.03 -9.21 -3.81
C TYR A 178 -11.34 -10.57 -4.40
N VAL A 179 -10.40 -11.51 -4.29
CA VAL A 179 -10.60 -12.88 -4.75
C VAL A 179 -11.37 -13.68 -3.69
N LYS A 180 -12.67 -13.93 -3.92
CA LYS A 180 -13.54 -14.71 -3.06
C LYS A 180 -13.15 -16.19 -3.05
N SER A 181 -12.96 -16.78 -4.24
CA SER A 181 -12.54 -18.18 -4.38
C SER A 181 -11.58 -18.36 -5.55
N VAL A 182 -10.73 -19.38 -5.41
CA VAL A 182 -9.77 -19.81 -6.44
C VAL A 182 -10.05 -21.29 -6.72
N GLY A 183 -10.52 -21.59 -7.93
CA GLY A 183 -10.69 -22.94 -8.44
C GLY A 183 -9.57 -23.28 -9.41
N VAL A 184 -8.87 -24.37 -9.17
CA VAL A 184 -7.81 -24.87 -10.07
C VAL A 184 -8.41 -25.96 -10.94
N MET A 185 -8.37 -25.77 -12.26
CA MET A 185 -8.85 -26.74 -13.24
C MET A 185 -7.65 -27.55 -13.75
N GLY A 186 -7.19 -28.55 -13.00
CA GLY A 186 -6.05 -29.37 -13.45
C GLY A 186 -5.57 -30.40 -12.44
N GLN A 187 -4.85 -31.41 -12.92
CA GLN A 187 -4.63 -32.68 -12.20
C GLN A 187 -3.29 -32.86 -11.47
N ARG A 188 -2.41 -31.86 -11.36
CA ARG A 188 -1.13 -32.05 -10.62
C ARG A 188 -0.78 -30.86 -9.74
N MET A 189 -1.00 -31.01 -8.44
CA MET A 189 -0.47 -30.13 -7.40
C MET A 189 1.03 -30.40 -7.25
N VAL A 190 1.87 -29.57 -7.88
CA VAL A 190 3.30 -29.53 -7.53
C VAL A 190 3.43 -28.58 -6.34
N PRO A 191 3.96 -29.05 -5.19
CA PRO A 191 4.19 -28.18 -4.05
C PRO A 191 5.16 -27.08 -4.46
N ARG A 192 4.78 -25.85 -4.11
CA ARG A 192 5.51 -24.67 -4.51
C ARG A 192 6.62 -24.40 -3.48
N ALA A 193 7.87 -24.35 -3.93
CA ALA A 193 8.95 -23.81 -3.11
C ALA A 193 8.75 -22.30 -2.94
N GLU A 194 8.62 -21.84 -1.70
CA GLU A 194 8.55 -20.43 -1.37
C GLU A 194 9.95 -19.81 -1.53
N PRO A 195 10.13 -18.76 -2.35
CA PRO A 195 11.39 -18.03 -2.34
C PRO A 195 11.57 -17.34 -0.98
N PRO A 196 12.71 -17.52 -0.28
CA PRO A 196 12.95 -16.86 1.00
C PRO A 196 12.94 -15.36 0.80
N VAL A 197 12.11 -14.66 1.57
CA VAL A 197 11.89 -13.22 1.39
C VAL A 197 12.86 -12.45 2.28
N PRO A 198 13.70 -11.57 1.71
CA PRO A 198 14.59 -10.73 2.49
C PRO A 198 13.81 -9.83 3.45
N ASP A 199 14.27 -9.72 4.70
CA ASP A 199 13.59 -8.93 5.73
C ASP A 199 13.47 -7.44 5.37
N VAL A 200 14.33 -6.93 4.49
CA VAL A 200 14.28 -5.57 3.94
C VAL A 200 12.95 -5.31 3.20
N VAL A 201 12.46 -6.28 2.44
CA VAL A 201 11.19 -6.18 1.70
C VAL A 201 10.00 -6.17 2.66
N LYS A 202 10.09 -6.92 3.77
CA LYS A 202 9.07 -6.90 4.83
C LYS A 202 8.99 -5.51 5.48
N ARG A 203 10.12 -4.88 5.76
CA ARG A 203 10.19 -3.53 6.36
C ARG A 203 9.63 -2.44 5.44
N LEU A 204 9.99 -2.48 4.14
CA LEU A 204 9.46 -1.54 3.14
C LEU A 204 7.94 -1.55 3.02
N ARG A 205 7.31 -2.70 3.27
CA ARG A 205 5.86 -2.89 3.17
C ARG A 205 5.07 -2.15 4.25
N VAL A 206 5.68 -1.91 5.41
CA VAL A 206 5.01 -1.28 6.58
C VAL A 206 5.19 0.24 6.58
N LEU A 207 6.21 0.76 5.89
CA LEU A 207 6.51 2.20 5.83
C LEU A 207 5.33 3.09 5.40
N PRO A 208 4.50 2.73 4.39
CA PRO A 208 3.37 3.56 3.99
C PRO A 208 2.31 3.76 5.09
N LEU A 209 2.30 2.89 6.11
CA LEU A 209 1.41 3.00 7.27
C LEU A 209 2.11 3.66 8.46
N LEU A 210 3.37 3.30 8.73
CA LEU A 210 4.14 3.85 9.84
C LEU A 210 4.48 5.33 9.66
N THR A 211 4.78 5.76 8.44
CA THR A 211 5.17 7.16 8.15
C THR A 211 4.07 8.17 8.51
N PRO A 212 2.82 8.03 8.02
CA PRO A 212 1.74 8.96 8.40
C PRO A 212 1.36 8.84 9.88
N ALA A 213 1.46 7.64 10.48
CA ALA A 213 1.21 7.46 11.91
C ALA A 213 2.25 8.18 12.77
N ALA A 214 3.54 8.01 12.46
CA ALA A 214 4.64 8.68 13.15
C ALA A 214 4.56 10.20 12.98
N LEU A 215 4.18 10.69 11.79
CA LEU A 215 4.00 12.12 11.54
C LEU A 215 2.85 12.67 12.38
N ALA A 216 1.71 12.00 12.41
CA ALA A 216 0.56 12.39 13.23
C ALA A 216 0.92 12.46 14.73
N VAL A 217 1.63 11.45 15.25
CA VAL A 217 2.10 11.41 16.64
C VAL A 217 3.10 12.53 16.93
N ALA A 218 4.04 12.79 16.03
CA ALA A 218 5.04 13.84 16.23
C ALA A 218 4.45 15.25 16.22
N VAL A 219 3.45 15.50 15.37
CA VAL A 219 2.73 16.78 15.35
C VAL A 219 1.91 16.95 16.64
N ILE A 220 1.18 15.92 17.08
CA ILE A 220 0.39 15.98 18.33
C ILE A 220 1.31 16.18 19.54
N LEU A 221 2.35 15.35 19.69
CA LEU A 221 3.25 15.45 20.84
C LEU A 221 4.01 16.77 20.84
N GLY A 222 4.44 17.25 19.67
CA GLY A 222 5.08 18.54 19.53
C GLY A 222 4.18 19.68 20.01
N ASP A 223 2.94 19.70 19.52
CA ASP A 223 1.99 20.76 19.84
C ASP A 223 1.49 20.67 21.30
N ASP A 224 1.06 19.50 21.77
CA ASP A 224 0.55 19.29 23.13
C ASP A 224 1.62 19.58 24.19
N VAL A 225 2.88 19.15 23.99
CA VAL A 225 3.98 19.44 24.93
C VAL A 225 4.26 20.95 24.98
N THR A 226 4.23 21.63 23.84
CA THR A 226 4.43 23.08 23.81
C THR A 226 3.27 23.85 24.42
N ALA A 227 2.04 23.38 24.24
CA ALA A 227 0.84 23.98 24.80
C ALA A 227 0.78 23.88 26.34
N LEU A 228 1.48 22.89 26.92
CA LEU A 228 1.60 22.71 28.36
C LEU A 228 2.71 23.57 29.00
N LEU A 229 3.64 24.12 28.22
CA LEU A 229 4.72 24.95 28.74
C LEU A 229 4.20 26.36 29.10
N PRO A 230 4.53 26.89 30.29
CA PRO A 230 4.08 28.22 30.70
C PRO A 230 4.89 29.33 30.00
N ILE A 231 4.58 29.58 28.72
CA ILE A 231 5.26 30.59 27.90
C ILE A 231 4.34 31.81 27.74
N ARG A 232 4.85 33.00 28.08
CA ARG A 232 4.22 34.31 27.83
C ARG A 232 5.15 35.15 26.96
N PRO A 233 4.64 36.01 26.06
CA PRO A 233 3.23 36.32 25.78
C PRO A 233 2.53 35.28 24.86
N ASP A 234 1.19 35.22 24.93
CA ASP A 234 0.35 34.22 24.24
C ASP A 234 0.54 34.14 22.72
N LEU A 235 0.84 35.26 22.05
CA LEU A 235 1.15 35.28 20.61
C LEU A 235 2.44 34.52 20.29
N VAL A 236 3.48 34.73 21.09
CA VAL A 236 4.77 34.03 20.92
C VAL A 236 4.59 32.55 21.23
N HIS A 237 3.84 32.22 22.28
CA HIS A 237 3.49 30.84 22.61
C HIS A 237 2.78 30.14 21.44
N THR A 238 1.76 30.77 20.86
CA THR A 238 0.99 30.22 19.75
C THR A 238 1.86 29.95 18.51
N ILE A 239 2.73 30.91 18.16
CA ILE A 239 3.66 30.77 17.04
C ILE A 239 4.68 29.66 17.33
N LEU A 240 5.20 29.59 18.55
CA LEU A 240 6.18 28.58 18.95
C LEU A 240 5.59 27.17 18.89
N ALA A 241 4.36 26.98 19.37
CA ALA A 241 3.67 25.70 19.33
C ALA A 241 3.45 25.22 17.89
N ALA A 242 2.94 26.10 17.02
CA ALA A 242 2.77 25.80 15.60
C ALA A 242 4.09 25.50 14.89
N VAL A 243 5.16 26.26 15.18
CA VAL A 243 6.48 26.07 14.56
C VAL A 243 7.12 24.77 15.04
N ILE A 244 7.06 24.45 16.33
CA ILE A 244 7.66 23.22 16.87
C ILE A 244 6.91 21.99 16.33
N GLY A 245 5.58 22.01 16.30
CA GLY A 245 4.78 20.94 15.70
C GLY A 245 5.12 20.73 14.21
N LEU A 246 5.27 21.83 13.46
CA LEU A 246 5.63 21.79 12.04
C LEU A 246 7.07 21.27 11.83
N VAL A 247 8.04 21.75 12.62
CA VAL A 247 9.44 21.31 12.53
C VAL A 247 9.57 19.83 12.86
N LEU A 248 8.90 19.34 13.90
CA LEU A 248 8.89 17.92 14.24
C LEU A 248 8.21 17.07 13.15
N GLY A 249 7.11 17.55 12.59
CA GLY A 249 6.45 16.90 11.44
C GLY A 249 7.35 16.81 10.22
N LEU A 250 8.06 17.89 9.87
CA LEU A 250 9.02 17.92 8.76
C LEU A 250 10.24 17.03 9.03
N ALA A 251 10.74 17.00 10.26
CA ALA A 251 11.87 16.15 10.65
C ALA A 251 11.52 14.66 10.51
N VAL A 252 10.33 14.24 10.97
CA VAL A 252 9.85 12.86 10.81
C VAL A 252 9.64 12.50 9.34
N TYR A 253 9.09 13.43 8.54
CA TYR A 253 8.96 13.23 7.10
C TYR A 253 10.33 13.06 6.42
N GLY A 254 11.30 13.93 6.73
CA GLY A 254 12.65 13.88 6.18
C GLY A 254 13.40 12.61 6.56
N LEU A 255 13.34 12.21 7.83
CA LEU A 255 13.92 10.95 8.31
C LEU A 255 13.29 9.73 7.63
N SER A 256 11.97 9.72 7.48
CA SER A 256 11.26 8.64 6.80
C SER A 256 11.66 8.54 5.32
N PHE A 257 11.82 9.68 4.64
CA PHE A 257 12.27 9.73 3.25
C PHE A 257 13.70 9.20 3.08
N LEU A 258 14.62 9.60 3.96
CA LEU A 258 16.01 9.11 3.93
C LEU A 258 16.07 7.61 4.20
N PHE A 259 15.27 7.12 5.16
CA PHE A 259 15.20 5.70 5.48
C PHE A 259 14.61 4.88 4.32
N GLN A 260 13.54 5.36 3.68
CA GLN A 260 12.99 4.77 2.46
C GLN A 260 14.05 4.68 1.36
N ARG A 261 14.78 5.77 1.12
CA ARG A 261 15.83 5.81 0.10
C ARG A 261 16.95 4.78 0.36
N ARG A 262 17.36 4.60 1.61
CA ARG A 262 18.34 3.57 1.99
C ARG A 262 17.82 2.16 1.75
N LEU A 263 16.59 1.87 2.17
CA LEU A 263 15.99 0.54 1.98
C LEU A 263 15.79 0.21 0.49
N TYR A 264 15.41 1.18 -0.34
CA TYR A 264 15.36 0.98 -1.80
C TYR A 264 16.73 0.65 -2.39
N ALA A 265 17.79 1.30 -1.92
CA ALA A 265 19.15 1.00 -2.35
C ALA A 265 19.60 -0.41 -1.92
N GLU A 266 19.17 -0.88 -0.76
CA GLU A 266 19.43 -2.26 -0.30
C GLU A 266 18.67 -3.30 -1.13
N VAL A 267 17.39 -3.06 -1.44
CA VAL A 267 16.60 -3.96 -2.29
C VAL A 267 17.17 -4.05 -3.68
N GLN A 268 17.64 -2.95 -4.27
CA GLN A 268 18.27 -2.95 -5.59
C GLN A 268 19.51 -3.86 -5.65
N LYS A 269 20.26 -4.00 -4.55
CA LYS A 269 21.42 -4.90 -4.48
C LYS A 269 21.04 -6.38 -4.39
N LEU A 270 19.81 -6.69 -3.96
CA LEU A 270 19.32 -8.06 -3.77
C LEU A 270 18.60 -8.61 -5.02
N VAL A 271 18.30 -7.78 -6.03
CA VAL A 271 17.73 -8.24 -7.29
C VAL A 271 18.86 -8.70 -8.23
N PRO A 272 18.88 -9.97 -8.67
CA PRO A 272 19.88 -10.42 -9.64
C PRO A 272 19.67 -9.69 -10.97
N GLY A 273 20.67 -8.93 -11.41
CA GLY A 273 20.60 -8.07 -12.60
C GLY A 273 20.18 -6.63 -12.32
N GLY A 274 20.68 -6.04 -11.23
CA GLY A 274 20.73 -4.58 -11.07
C GLY A 274 21.20 -3.93 -12.37
N LEU A 275 20.56 -2.82 -12.73
CA LEU A 275 20.77 -2.09 -14.00
C LEU A 275 22.25 -1.93 -14.36
#